data_AF-A0A8W8LYW6-F1
#
_entry.id   AF-A0A8W8LYW6-F1
#
_cell.length_a   1.000
_cell.length_b   1.000
_cell.length_c   1.000
_cell.angle_alpha   90.00
_cell.angle_beta   90.00
_cell.angle_gamma   90.00
#
_symmetry.space_group_name_H-M   'P 1'
#
loop_
_entity.id
_entity.type
_entity.pdbx_description
1 polymer ?
#
loop_
_entity_poly.entity_id
_entity_poly.type
_entity_poly.pdbx_seq_one_letter_code
_entity_poly.pdbx_strand_id
1 'polypeptide(L)'
;NKYFEAVIAEDKNKNEAIGFATYYFGYSGYCGRILYLDDIYIKPAYRLKRYGTAVFKYMAKVTIDENARRMECSVMDDPSLNTKTIEFYKKFNSIDDHGKHLYLHGEVLKKCAEF
;
A
#
# COMPACT_ATOMS: atom_id res chain seq x y z
N ASN A 1 10.51 15.71 -10.71
CA ASN A 1 9.48 15.17 -9.79
C ASN A 1 9.38 13.67 -9.96
N LYS A 2 9.68 12.90 -8.90
CA LYS A 2 9.34 11.48 -8.85
C LYS A 2 7.88 11.39 -8.41
N TYR A 3 7.06 10.67 -9.18
CA TYR A 3 5.64 10.48 -8.85
C TYR A 3 5.42 9.38 -7.82
N PHE A 4 6.26 8.35 -7.88
CA PHE A 4 6.27 7.22 -6.94
C PHE A 4 7.69 6.65 -6.86
N GLU A 5 7.90 5.80 -5.86
CA GLU A 5 9.10 5.02 -5.63
C GLU A 5 8.76 3.54 -5.58
N ALA A 6 9.78 2.70 -5.81
CA ALA A 6 9.64 1.26 -5.75
C ALA A 6 10.81 0.64 -4.99
N VAL A 7 10.54 -0.41 -4.24
CA VAL A 7 11.55 -1.27 -3.64
C VAL A 7 11.41 -2.70 -4.14
N ILE A 8 12.55 -3.34 -4.36
CA ILE A 8 12.62 -4.73 -4.80
C ILE A 8 12.97 -5.62 -3.61
N ALA A 9 12.19 -6.69 -3.42
CA ALA A 9 12.54 -7.77 -2.51
C ALA A 9 13.41 -8.78 -3.25
N GLU A 10 14.59 -9.08 -2.72
CA GLU A 10 15.57 -9.95 -3.35
C GLU A 10 15.93 -11.14 -2.45
N ASP A 11 15.97 -12.35 -3.03
CA ASP A 11 16.58 -13.52 -2.39
C ASP A 11 18.09 -13.52 -2.67
N LYS A 12 18.87 -13.06 -1.69
CA LYS A 12 20.33 -12.93 -1.80
C LYS A 12 21.05 -14.25 -2.08
N ASN A 13 20.49 -15.39 -1.66
CA ASN A 13 21.14 -16.69 -1.90
C ASN A 13 21.07 -17.10 -3.37
N LYS A 14 20.04 -16.59 -4.08
CA LYS A 14 19.80 -16.89 -5.49
C LYS A 14 20.06 -15.71 -6.41
N ASN A 15 20.35 -14.54 -5.84
CA ASN A 15 20.50 -13.28 -6.57
C ASN A 15 19.29 -13.02 -7.48
N GLU A 16 18.08 -13.22 -6.94
CA GLU A 16 16.81 -13.16 -7.68
C GLU A 16 15.85 -12.16 -7.05
N ALA A 17 15.27 -11.28 -7.87
CA ALA A 17 14.12 -10.45 -7.47
C ALA A 17 12.88 -11.34 -7.25
N ILE A 18 12.34 -11.35 -6.04
CA ILE A 18 11.21 -12.21 -5.63
C ILE A 18 9.90 -11.44 -5.42
N GLY A 19 9.95 -10.12 -5.44
CA GLY A 19 8.79 -9.26 -5.25
C GLY A 19 9.14 -7.79 -5.25
N PHE A 20 8.14 -6.95 -5.03
CA PHE A 20 8.30 -5.50 -4.98
C PHE A 20 7.24 -4.85 -4.09
N ALA A 21 7.46 -3.57 -3.77
CA ALA A 21 6.42 -2.65 -3.34
C ALA A 21 6.56 -1.30 -4.04
N THR A 22 5.45 -0.67 -4.38
CA THR A 22 5.39 0.71 -4.90
C THR A 22 4.74 1.62 -3.86
N TYR A 23 5.24 2.84 -3.73
CA TYR A 23 4.72 3.80 -2.76
C TYR A 23 4.99 5.24 -3.17
N TYR A 24 4.30 6.16 -2.53
CA TYR A 24 4.56 7.60 -2.67
C TYR A 24 4.22 8.32 -1.36
N PHE A 25 4.79 9.52 -1.17
CA PHE A 25 4.44 10.37 -0.04
C PHE A 25 3.29 11.30 -0.42
N GLY A 26 2.33 11.42 0.48
CA GLY A 26 1.21 12.35 0.38
C GLY A 26 1.10 13.22 1.63
N TYR A 27 0.00 13.98 1.71
CA TYR A 27 -0.31 14.81 2.86
C TYR A 27 -1.78 14.64 3.26
N SER A 28 -2.02 14.43 4.55
CA SER A 28 -3.33 14.42 5.18
C SER A 28 -3.51 15.70 6.00
N GLY A 29 -4.64 16.38 5.83
CA GLY A 29 -4.98 17.56 6.66
C GLY A 29 -5.06 17.25 8.16
N TYR A 30 -5.28 15.98 8.53
CA TYR A 30 -5.43 15.56 9.93
C TYR A 30 -4.10 15.21 10.61
N CYS A 31 -3.18 14.55 9.90
CA CYS A 31 -1.96 14.02 10.50
C CYS A 31 -0.67 14.45 9.78
N GLY A 32 -0.75 15.28 8.74
CA GLY A 32 0.40 15.77 8.01
C GLY A 32 0.93 14.77 6.99
N ARG A 33 2.26 14.65 6.87
CA ARG A 33 2.91 13.77 5.89
C ARG A 33 2.53 12.31 6.11
N ILE A 34 2.20 11.61 5.03
CA ILE A 34 1.82 10.19 5.03
C ILE A 34 2.51 9.42 3.90
N LEU A 35 2.61 8.11 4.04
CA LEU A 35 3.05 7.21 2.98
C LEU A 35 1.84 6.44 2.45
N TYR A 36 1.61 6.51 1.14
CA TYR A 36 0.67 5.65 0.44
C TYR A 36 1.43 4.45 -0.14
N LEU A 37 1.08 3.26 0.34
CA LEU A 37 1.57 1.99 -0.16
C LEU A 37 0.58 1.50 -1.24
N ASP A 38 1.03 1.58 -2.48
CA ASP A 38 0.20 1.37 -3.67
C ASP A 38 0.08 -0.13 -3.98
N ASP A 39 1.20 -0.83 -4.14
CA ASP A 39 1.23 -2.29 -4.31
C ASP A 39 2.24 -2.97 -3.38
N ILE A 40 1.90 -4.20 -2.98
CA ILE A 40 2.86 -5.21 -2.51
C ILE A 40 2.63 -6.49 -3.31
N TYR A 41 3.69 -7.00 -3.93
CA TYR A 41 3.64 -8.26 -4.66
C TYR A 41 4.82 -9.15 -4.32
N ILE A 42 4.52 -10.44 -4.12
CA ILE A 42 5.53 -11.50 -3.99
C ILE A 42 5.19 -12.58 -5.03
N LYS A 43 6.21 -13.06 -5.76
CA LYS A 43 6.11 -14.17 -6.71
C LYS A 43 5.47 -15.39 -6.02
N PRO A 44 4.54 -16.12 -6.67
CA PRO A 44 3.83 -17.25 -6.05
C PRO A 44 4.72 -18.28 -5.34
N ALA A 45 5.86 -18.65 -5.94
CA ALA A 45 6.82 -19.62 -5.38
C ALA A 45 7.47 -19.16 -4.04
N TYR A 46 7.37 -17.87 -3.73
CA TYR A 46 7.92 -17.24 -2.53
C TYR A 46 6.81 -16.86 -1.52
N ARG A 47 5.52 -17.06 -1.84
CA ARG A 47 4.41 -16.77 -0.90
C ARG A 47 4.40 -17.75 0.28
N LEU A 48 3.69 -17.37 1.35
CA LEU A 48 3.60 -18.10 2.62
C LEU A 48 4.93 -18.32 3.37
N LYS A 49 6.03 -17.70 2.89
CA LYS A 49 7.36 -17.71 3.51
C LYS A 49 7.69 -16.40 4.25
N ARG A 50 6.67 -15.62 4.60
CA ARG A 50 6.78 -14.31 5.32
C ARG A 50 7.50 -13.18 4.57
N TYR A 51 7.87 -13.34 3.31
CA TYR A 51 8.48 -12.25 2.52
C TYR A 51 7.56 -11.03 2.36
N GLY A 52 6.26 -11.22 2.14
CA GLY A 52 5.30 -10.10 2.09
C GLY A 52 5.24 -9.32 3.41
N THR A 53 5.29 -10.02 4.55
CA THR A 53 5.39 -9.40 5.87
C THR A 53 6.71 -8.65 6.06
N ALA A 54 7.82 -9.16 5.53
CA ALA A 54 9.11 -8.48 5.59
C ALA A 54 9.09 -7.17 4.78
N VAL A 55 8.52 -7.19 3.57
CA VAL A 55 8.31 -5.98 2.75
C VAL A 55 7.42 -4.98 3.48
N PHE A 56 6.28 -5.42 4.03
CA PHE A 56 5.38 -4.54 4.78
C PHE A 56 6.06 -3.89 6.00
N LYS A 57 6.84 -4.67 6.77
CA LYS A 57 7.64 -4.13 7.89
C LYS A 57 8.67 -3.11 7.43
N TYR A 58 9.32 -3.36 6.30
CA TYR A 58 10.25 -2.41 5.71
C TYR A 58 9.54 -1.11 5.33
N MET A 59 8.36 -1.17 4.72
CA MET A 59 7.58 0.03 4.39
C MET A 59 7.11 0.81 5.62
N ALA A 60 6.74 0.11 6.70
CA ALA A 60 6.46 0.75 7.98
C ALA A 60 7.70 1.48 8.53
N LYS A 61 8.90 0.90 8.39
CA LYS A 61 10.15 1.56 8.77
C LYS A 61 10.45 2.78 7.89
N VAL A 62 10.29 2.69 6.57
CA VAL A 62 10.42 3.85 5.65
C VAL A 62 9.49 4.98 6.08
N THR A 63 8.23 4.66 6.44
CA THR A 63 7.26 5.65 6.93
C THR A 63 7.79 6.39 8.17
N ILE A 64 8.33 5.65 9.14
CA ILE A 64 8.87 6.24 10.38
C ILE A 64 10.13 7.07 10.10
N ASP A 65 11.09 6.51 9.35
CA ASP A 65 12.39 7.13 9.09
C ASP A 65 12.24 8.45 8.29
N GLU A 66 11.20 8.53 7.44
CA GLU A 66 10.85 9.72 6.65
C GLU A 66 9.94 10.73 7.38
N ASN A 67 9.74 10.55 8.69
CA ASN A 67 8.85 11.37 9.53
C ASN A 67 7.40 11.46 9.02
N ALA A 68 6.93 10.44 8.30
CA ALA A 68 5.52 10.31 7.94
C ALA A 68 4.73 9.74 9.13
N ARG A 69 3.53 10.27 9.37
CA ARG A 69 2.72 9.94 10.55
C ARG A 69 1.84 8.72 10.36
N ARG A 70 1.57 8.34 9.12
CA ARG A 70 0.69 7.21 8.78
C ARG A 70 1.13 6.56 7.48
N MET A 71 0.98 5.24 7.42
CA MET A 71 1.03 4.46 6.20
C MET A 71 -0.40 4.06 5.83
N GLU A 72 -0.81 4.32 4.61
CA GLU A 72 -2.14 4.00 4.07
C GLU A 72 -1.99 2.99 2.93
N CYS A 73 -2.90 2.03 2.85
CA CYS A 73 -3.01 1.09 1.75
C CYS A 73 -4.48 0.71 1.55
N SER A 74 -4.86 0.41 0.32
CA SER A 74 -6.20 -0.08 0.01
C SER A 74 -6.15 -1.58 -0.30
N VAL A 75 -7.17 -2.31 0.15
CA VAL A 75 -7.37 -3.72 -0.19
C VAL A 75 -8.74 -3.81 -0.85
N MET A 76 -8.84 -4.52 -1.97
CA MET A 76 -10.15 -4.75 -2.59
C MET A 76 -11.03 -5.53 -1.61
N ASP A 77 -12.26 -5.05 -1.44
CA ASP A 77 -13.22 -5.56 -0.46
C ASP A 77 -13.78 -6.95 -0.80
N ASP A 78 -13.40 -7.52 -1.96
CA ASP A 78 -13.81 -8.88 -2.34
C ASP A 78 -13.20 -9.93 -1.38
N PRO A 79 -14.02 -10.55 -0.52
CA PRO A 79 -13.54 -11.50 0.48
C PRO A 79 -12.99 -12.77 -0.17
N SER A 80 -13.51 -13.15 -1.36
CA SER A 80 -13.04 -14.34 -2.08
C SER A 80 -11.58 -14.21 -2.52
N LEU A 81 -11.08 -12.98 -2.63
CA LEU A 81 -9.72 -12.67 -3.04
C LEU A 81 -8.80 -12.33 -1.85
N ASN A 82 -9.32 -11.65 -0.82
CA ASN A 82 -8.46 -10.98 0.18
C ASN A 82 -8.74 -11.32 1.66
N THR A 83 -9.53 -12.35 1.98
CA THR A 83 -9.88 -12.69 3.38
C THR A 83 -8.66 -12.72 4.32
N LYS A 84 -7.57 -13.38 3.93
CA LYS A 84 -6.35 -13.47 4.77
C LYS A 84 -5.66 -12.12 4.99
N THR A 85 -5.69 -11.24 3.99
CA THR A 85 -5.09 -9.91 4.06
C THR A 85 -5.90 -9.02 5.00
N ILE A 86 -7.23 -9.04 4.85
CA ILE A 86 -8.16 -8.28 5.70
C ILE A 86 -8.04 -8.74 7.16
N GLU A 87 -8.04 -10.05 7.42
CA GLU A 87 -7.87 -10.61 8.78
C GLU A 87 -6.52 -10.25 9.41
N PHE A 88 -5.46 -10.18 8.61
CA PHE A 88 -4.15 -9.76 9.09
C PHE A 88 -4.19 -8.31 9.60
N TYR A 89 -4.79 -7.40 8.82
CA TYR A 89 -4.86 -5.98 9.18
C TYR A 89 -5.88 -5.67 10.28
N LYS A 90 -7.00 -6.42 10.36
CA LYS A 90 -7.98 -6.30 11.47
C LYS A 90 -7.33 -6.39 12.85
N LYS A 91 -6.29 -7.22 13.01
CA LYS A 91 -5.58 -7.40 14.29
C LYS A 91 -4.88 -6.14 14.80
N PHE A 92 -4.67 -5.14 13.95
CA PHE A 92 -4.02 -3.89 14.29
C PHE A 92 -5.00 -2.72 14.48
N ASN A 93 -6.32 -2.98 14.50
CA ASN A 93 -7.36 -1.94 14.49
C ASN A 93 -7.13 -0.90 13.38
N SER A 94 -6.59 -1.34 12.24
CA SER A 94 -6.13 -0.47 11.15
C SER A 94 -7.14 -0.32 10.02
N ILE A 95 -8.38 -0.77 10.21
CA ILE A 95 -9.46 -0.63 9.23
C ILE A 95 -10.32 0.55 9.66
N ASP A 96 -10.37 1.56 8.80
CA ASP A 96 -11.31 2.67 8.89
C ASP A 96 -12.58 2.31 8.13
N ASP A 97 -13.73 2.30 8.80
CA ASP A 97 -15.05 2.00 8.23
C ASP A 97 -15.93 3.27 8.09
N HIS A 98 -15.38 4.45 8.36
CA HIS A 98 -16.15 5.69 8.44
C HIS A 98 -16.25 6.48 7.12
N GLY A 99 -15.50 6.08 6.08
CA GLY A 99 -15.40 6.83 4.82
C GLY A 99 -15.64 5.99 3.56
N LYS A 100 -16.07 6.64 2.47
CA LYS A 100 -16.11 6.06 1.12
C LYS A 100 -14.98 6.67 0.29
N HIS A 101 -14.19 5.82 -0.37
CA HIS A 101 -13.31 6.26 -1.45
C HIS A 101 -14.12 6.50 -2.72
N LEU A 102 -14.06 7.73 -3.25
CA LEU A 102 -14.70 8.11 -4.51
C LEU A 102 -13.67 8.14 -5.63
N TYR A 103 -13.96 7.46 -6.73
CA TYR A 103 -13.14 7.48 -7.95
C TYR A 103 -13.88 8.27 -9.03
N LEU A 104 -13.38 9.45 -9.36
CA LEU A 104 -13.88 10.26 -10.45
C LEU A 104 -12.90 10.14 -11.63
N HIS A 105 -13.38 9.67 -12.78
CA HIS A 105 -12.54 9.45 -13.95
C HIS A 105 -13.25 9.83 -15.26
N GLY A 106 -12.46 10.19 -16.27
CA GLY A 106 -12.95 10.42 -17.64
C GLY A 106 -14.05 11.48 -17.71
N GLU A 107 -15.19 11.13 -18.33
CA GLU A 107 -16.33 12.04 -18.51
C GLU A 107 -16.90 12.59 -17.20
N VAL A 108 -16.77 11.86 -16.08
CA VAL A 108 -17.20 12.36 -14.77
C VAL A 108 -16.36 13.57 -14.36
N LEU A 109 -15.04 13.52 -14.55
CA LEU A 109 -14.15 14.64 -14.26
C LEU A 109 -14.45 15.84 -15.17
N LYS A 110 -14.69 15.60 -16.46
CA LYS A 110 -15.03 16.67 -17.40
C LYS A 110 -16.29 17.41 -16.97
N LYS A 111 -17.34 16.67 -16.61
CA LYS A 111 -18.59 17.25 -16.10
C LYS A 111 -18.37 18.04 -14.82
N CYS A 112 -17.57 17.54 -13.87
CA CYS A 112 -17.27 18.26 -12.64
C CYS A 112 -16.48 19.55 -12.86
N ALA A 113 -15.66 19.63 -13.93
CA ALA A 113 -14.87 20.82 -14.25
C ALA A 113 -15.72 21.95 -14.88
N GLU A 114 -16.93 21.63 -15.34
CA GLU A 114 -17.85 22.56 -15.99
C GLU A 114 -19.01 22.99 -15.06
N PHE A 115 -19.04 22.50 -13.83
CA PHE A 115 -20.06 22.85 -12.83
C PHE A 115 -19.81 24.23 -12.20
#